data_AF-A0A6V7JIH8-F1
#
_entry.id   AF-A0A6V7JIH8-F1
#
_cell.length_a   1.000
_cell.length_b   1.000
_cell.length_c   1.000
_cell.angle_alpha   90.00
_cell.angle_beta   90.00
_cell.angle_gamma   90.00
#
_symmetry.space_group_name_H-M   'P 1'
#
loop_
_entity.id
_entity.type
_entity.pdbx_description
1 polymer ?
#
loop_
_entity_poly.entity_id
_entity_poly.type
_entity_poly.pdbx_seq_one_letter_code
_entity_poly.pdbx_strand_id
1 'polypeptide(L)' 'AIGISVEFCSHLVHSFSVSVKPTRIERVADAVTNMGSSVFSGITLTKFGGIIVLGFAKSQIFK' A
#
# COMPACT_ATOMS: atom_id res chain seq x y z
N ALA A 1 -10.44 -6.59 -0.55
CA ALA A 1 -9.14 -6.96 -1.13
C ALA A 1 -9.07 -6.63 -2.63
N ILE A 2 -9.95 -7.22 -3.46
CA ILE A 2 -9.87 -7.07 -4.93
C ILE A 2 -9.93 -5.61 -5.40
N GLY A 3 -10.85 -4.78 -4.87
CA GLY A 3 -10.96 -3.37 -5.26
C GLY A 3 -9.69 -2.55 -4.98
N ILE A 4 -9.12 -2.70 -3.78
CA ILE A 4 -7.88 -2.01 -3.37
C ILE A 4 -6.68 -2.48 -4.22
N SER A 5 -6.63 -3.78 -4.55
CA SER A 5 -5.58 -4.31 -5.44
C SER A 5 -5.68 -3.76 -6.86
N VAL A 6 -6.88 -3.66 -7.43
CA VAL A 6 -7.08 -3.12 -8.79
C VAL A 6 -6.71 -1.65 -8.84
N GLU A 7 -7.12 -0.85 -7.85
CA GLU A 7 -6.77 0.55 -7.75
C GLU A 7 -5.24 0.72 -7.71
N PHE A 8 -4.56 -0.02 -6.84
CA PHE A 8 -3.10 0.03 -6.76
C PHE A 8 -2.40 -0.40 -8.06
N CYS A 9 -2.80 -1.53 -8.65
CA CYS A 9 -2.22 -1.99 -9.91
C CYS A 9 -2.44 -0.99 -11.04
N SER A 10 -3.63 -0.39 -11.14
CA SER A 10 -3.96 0.59 -12.17
C SER A 10 -3.10 1.85 -12.05
N HIS A 11 -2.95 2.39 -10.84
CA HIS A 11 -2.13 3.58 -10.62
C HIS A 11 -0.63 3.30 -10.78
N LEU A 12 -0.14 2.13 -10.35
CA LEU A 12 1.27 1.75 -10.51
C LEU A 12 1.65 1.59 -11.98
N VAL A 13 0.83 0.89 -12.76
CA VAL A 13 1.07 0.71 -14.21
C VAL A 13 0.97 2.05 -14.94
N HIS A 14 -0.02 2.88 -14.58
CA HIS A 14 -0.16 4.22 -15.14
C HIS A 14 1.08 5.09 -14.85
N SER A 15 1.49 5.21 -13.58
CA SER A 15 2.70 5.96 -13.18
C SER A 15 3.97 5.44 -13.84
N PHE A 16 4.11 4.13 -14.00
CA PHE A 16 5.24 3.53 -14.72
C PHE A 16 5.22 3.88 -16.22
N SER A 17 4.05 3.86 -16.85
CA SER A 17 3.88 4.11 -18.28
C SER A 17 4.09 5.57 -18.67
N VAL A 18 3.75 6.52 -17.78
CA VAL A 18 3.93 7.97 -18.02
C VAL A 18 5.28 8.49 -17.54
N SER A 19 6.08 7.68 -16.85
CA SER A 19 7.38 8.11 -16.33
C SER A 19 8.39 8.36 -17.45
N VAL A 20 9.02 9.54 -17.42
CA VAL A 20 10.03 9.98 -18.40
C VAL A 20 11.44 9.47 -18.08
N LYS A 21 11.60 8.60 -17.06
CA LYS A 21 12.92 8.11 -16.66
C LYS A 21 13.54 7.20 -17.75
N PRO A 22 14.85 7.33 -17.98
CA PRO A 22 15.51 6.69 -19.13
C PRO A 22 15.55 5.16 -18.99
N THR A 23 15.76 4.64 -17.78
CA THR A 23 15.82 3.19 -17.56
C THR A 23 14.53 2.61 -16.99
N ARG A 24 14.31 1.33 -17.27
CA ARG A 24 13.16 0.60 -16.73
C ARG A 24 13.20 0.51 -15.20
N ILE A 25 14.38 0.39 -14.61
CA ILE A 25 14.60 0.34 -13.16
C ILE A 25 14.20 1.67 -12.52
N GLU A 26 14.61 2.80 -13.10
CA GLU A 26 14.26 4.12 -12.57
C GLU A 26 12.78 4.42 -12.69
N ARG A 27 12.13 4.03 -13.79
CA ARG A 27 10.66 4.16 -13.93
C ARG A 27 9.91 3.33 -12.89
N VAL A 28 10.39 2.12 -12.58
CA VAL A 28 9.82 1.29 -11.51
C VAL A 28 10.02 1.96 -10.16
N ALA A 29 11.23 2.43 -9.85
CA ALA A 29 11.52 3.10 -8.58
C ALA A 29 10.66 4.35 -8.39
N ASP A 30 10.48 5.14 -9.44
CA ASP A 30 9.63 6.34 -9.47
C ASP A 30 8.14 5.98 -9.25
N ALA A 31 7.62 4.99 -9.98
CA ALA A 31 6.24 4.54 -9.82
C ALA A 31 5.96 3.93 -8.43
N VAL A 32 6.88 3.11 -7.91
CA VAL A 32 6.77 2.49 -6.58
C VAL A 32 6.92 3.52 -5.47
N THR A 33 7.75 4.55 -5.63
CA THR A 33 7.87 5.61 -4.60
C THR A 33 6.59 6.46 -4.53
N ASN A 34 6.02 6.79 -5.69
CA ASN A 34 4.79 7.57 -5.76
C ASN A 34 3.56 6.80 -5.24
N MET A 35 3.43 5.50 -5.54
CA MET A 35 2.28 4.69 -5.10
C MET A 35 2.49 3.93 -3.78
N GLY A 36 3.74 3.60 -3.46
CA GLY A 36 4.10 2.77 -2.32
C GLY A 36 3.91 3.46 -0.97
N SER A 37 4.01 4.79 -0.90
CA SER A 37 3.73 5.55 0.33
C SER A 37 2.28 5.39 0.78
N SER A 38 1.32 5.42 -0.14
CA SER A 38 -0.11 5.23 0.12
C SER A 38 -0.43 3.81 0.59
N VAL A 39 0.18 2.80 -0.02
CA VAL A 39 -0.02 1.39 0.37
C VAL A 39 0.67 1.05 1.68
N PHE A 40 1.90 1.53 1.87
CA PHE A 40 2.63 1.29 3.10
C PHE A 40 1.93 1.98 4.26
N SER A 41 1.48 3.23 4.10
CA SER A 41 0.70 3.91 5.13
C SER A 41 -0.62 3.17 5.40
N GLY A 42 -1.41 2.84 4.38
CA GLY A 42 -2.69 2.15 4.56
C GLY A 42 -2.55 0.78 5.22
N ILE A 43 -1.70 -0.10 4.70
CA ILE A 43 -1.56 -1.47 5.21
C ILE A 43 -0.88 -1.48 6.58
N THR A 44 0.18 -0.71 6.76
CA THR A 44 0.91 -0.63 8.04
C THR A 44 0.02 -0.01 9.10
N LEU A 45 -0.57 1.16 8.85
CA LEU A 45 -1.38 1.86 9.85
C LEU A 45 -2.59 1.02 10.29
N THR A 46 -3.26 0.34 9.35
CA THR A 46 -4.43 -0.49 9.68
C THR A 46 -4.04 -1.79 10.39
N LYS A 47 -2.91 -2.42 10.01
CA LYS A 47 -2.39 -3.63 10.67
C LYS A 47 -1.92 -3.31 12.09
N PHE A 48 -1.08 -2.30 12.26
CA PHE A 48 -0.53 -1.93 13.56
C PHE A 48 -1.63 -1.36 14.48
N GLY A 49 -2.52 -0.51 13.97
CA GLY A 49 -3.69 -0.04 14.70
C GLY A 49 -4.60 -1.17 15.15
N GLY A 50 -4.88 -2.14 14.27
CA GLY A 50 -5.68 -3.32 14.61
C GLY A 50 -5.03 -4.21 15.68
N ILE A 51 -3.71 -4.44 15.58
CA ILE A 51 -2.97 -5.23 16.58
C ILE A 51 -2.95 -4.53 17.94
N ILE A 52 -2.75 -3.20 17.98
CA ILE A 52 -2.77 -2.43 19.23
C ILE A 52 -4.18 -2.48 19.85
N VAL A 53 -5.22 -2.22 19.07
CA VAL A 53 -6.61 -2.30 19.55
C VAL A 53 -6.93 -3.67 20.11
N LEU A 54 -6.53 -4.76 19.43
CA LEU A 54 -6.72 -6.12 19.92
C LEU A 54 -5.93 -6.41 21.19
N GLY A 55 -4.70 -5.90 21.31
CA GLY A 55 -3.87 -6.06 22.50
C GLY A 55 -4.44 -5.38 23.75
N PHE A 56 -5.21 -4.30 23.58
CA PHE A 56 -5.88 -3.58 24.68
C PHE A 56 -7.36 -3.95 24.85
N ALA A 57 -7.97 -4.67 23.90
CA ALA A 57 -9.35 -5.10 23.99
C ALA A 57 -9.53 -6.23 25.00
N LYS A 58 -10.03 -5.92 26.21
CA LYS A 58 -10.54 -6.91 27.17
C LYS A 58 -11.92 -7.43 26.73
N SER A 59 -12.00 -8.23 25.68
CA SER A 59 -13.25 -8.87 25.25
C SER A 59 -13.08 -10.36 24.96
N GLN A 60 -13.92 -11.19 25.57
CA GLN A 60 -13.93 -12.67 25.46
C GLN A 60 -14.29 -13.19 24.05
N ILE A 61 -14.70 -12.31 23.13
CA ILE A 61 -15.06 -12.65 21.74
C ILE A 61 -13.84 -12.59 20.80
N PHE A 62 -12.81 -11.82 21.16
CA PHE A 62 -11.62 -11.57 20.33
C PHE A 62 -10.37 -12.32 20.82
N LYS A 63 -10.56 -13.32 21.68
CA LYS A 63 -9.51 -14.27 22.07
C LYS A 63 -9.61 -15.52 21.22
#